data_AF-A0A2J8LTJ3-F1
#
_entry.id   AF-A0A2J8LTJ3-F1
#
_cell.length_a   1.000
_cell.length_b   1.000
_cell.length_c   1.000
_cell.angle_alpha   90.00
_cell.angle_beta   90.00
_cell.angle_gamma   90.00
#
_symmetry.space_group_name_H-M   'P 1'
#
loop_
_entity.id
_entity.type
_entity.pdbx_description
1 polymer ?
#
loop_
_entity_poly.entity_id
_entity_poly.type
_entity_poly.pdbx_seq_one_letter_code
_entity_poly.pdbx_strand_id
1 'polypeptide(L)'
;MSYFGEHFWGEKNHGFEVLYHSVKQGPISTKELADFIRERATIEETYSKAMAKLSKLASNGTPMGTFAPLWEVFRVSSDKLALCHLELTRKLQDLIKDVLRYGEEQLKTHKKCKEEVVGTLDAVQVLSGVSQLLPKSRENYLNRCMDQERLRRESTSQKEMDKAETKTKKAAESLRRSVEKYNSARADFEQKMLDSALRFQAMEETHLRHMKALLGSY
;
A
#
# COMPACT_ATOMS: atom_id res chain seq x y z
N MET A 1 17.85 5.43 5.06
CA MET A 1 16.94 6.20 5.93
C MET A 1 15.57 5.54 5.86
N SER A 2 14.89 5.33 6.99
CA SER A 2 13.60 4.62 7.02
C SER A 2 12.45 5.61 7.18
N TYR A 3 11.99 6.18 6.07
CA TYR A 3 10.88 7.13 6.09
C TYR A 3 9.61 6.51 6.70
N PHE A 4 9.27 5.27 6.33
CA PHE A 4 8.07 4.62 6.88
C PHE A 4 8.22 4.30 8.37
N GLY A 5 9.40 3.83 8.78
CA GLY A 5 9.70 3.54 10.18
C GLY A 5 9.78 4.78 11.08
N GLU A 6 9.91 5.97 10.52
CA GLU A 6 9.97 7.23 11.26
C GLU A 6 8.63 7.98 11.33
N HIS A 7 7.76 7.82 10.32
CA HIS A 7 6.61 8.72 10.12
C HIS A 7 5.23 8.08 10.29
N PHE A 8 5.13 6.74 10.40
CA PHE A 8 3.83 6.05 10.49
C PHE A 8 3.52 5.60 11.92
N TRP A 9 3.78 6.50 12.87
CA TRP A 9 3.37 6.37 14.27
C TRP A 9 2.18 7.30 14.56
N GLY A 10 1.68 7.29 15.79
CA GLY A 10 0.67 8.23 16.25
C GLY A 10 -0.20 7.64 17.35
N GLU A 11 -0.91 8.49 18.09
CA GLU A 11 -1.70 8.09 19.27
C GLU A 11 -2.75 7.02 18.98
N LYS A 12 -3.27 6.99 17.75
CA LYS A 12 -4.29 6.04 17.30
C LYS A 12 -3.70 4.71 16.79
N ASN A 13 -2.38 4.61 16.61
CA ASN A 13 -1.69 3.43 16.09
C ASN A 13 -2.21 2.92 14.72
N HIS A 14 -2.76 3.82 13.89
CA HIS A 14 -3.31 3.47 12.57
C HIS A 14 -2.25 3.35 11.45
N GLY A 15 -0.97 3.61 11.74
CA GLY A 15 0.08 3.61 10.72
C GLY A 15 0.17 2.30 9.94
N PHE A 16 -0.04 1.17 10.62
CA PHE A 16 -0.06 -0.15 9.97
C PHE A 16 -1.11 -0.23 8.85
N GLU A 17 -2.35 0.18 9.12
CA GLU A 17 -3.44 0.11 8.14
C GLU A 17 -3.17 1.00 6.94
N VAL A 18 -2.66 2.22 7.18
CA VAL A 18 -2.30 3.16 6.12
C VAL A 18 -1.24 2.56 5.21
N LEU A 19 -0.15 2.04 5.78
CA LEU A 19 0.94 1.43 5.01
C LEU A 19 0.49 0.17 4.26
N TYR A 20 -0.26 -0.70 4.93
CA TYR A 20 -0.75 -1.93 4.32
C TYR A 20 -1.73 -1.66 3.16
N HIS A 21 -2.58 -0.62 3.29
CA HIS A 21 -3.44 -0.17 2.21
C HIS A 21 -2.62 0.42 1.05
N SER A 22 -1.59 1.21 1.33
CA SER A 22 -0.69 1.78 0.31
C SER A 22 -0.05 0.68 -0.52
N VAL A 23 0.57 -0.31 0.14
CA VAL A 23 1.22 -1.43 -0.56
C VAL A 23 0.21 -2.15 -1.45
N LYS A 24 -1.01 -2.40 -0.98
CA LYS A 24 -2.09 -3.03 -1.79
C LYS A 24 -2.45 -2.30 -3.08
N GLN A 25 -2.12 -1.02 -3.23
CA GLN A 25 -2.34 -0.29 -4.48
C GLN A 25 -1.38 -0.69 -5.58
N GLY A 26 -0.20 -1.24 -5.27
CA GLY A 26 0.80 -1.62 -6.26
C GLY A 26 0.27 -2.53 -7.38
N PRO A 27 -0.41 -3.66 -7.08
CA PRO A 27 -1.02 -4.52 -8.09
C PRO A 27 -2.08 -3.82 -8.96
N ILE A 28 -2.79 -2.84 -8.39
CA ILE A 28 -3.78 -2.03 -9.12
C ILE A 28 -3.05 -1.17 -10.15
N SER A 29 -2.00 -0.45 -9.73
CA SER A 29 -1.19 0.37 -10.64
C SER A 29 -0.51 -0.44 -11.75
N THR A 30 -0.03 -1.65 -11.45
CA THR A 30 0.54 -2.56 -12.46
C THR A 30 -0.50 -2.96 -13.51
N LYS A 31 -1.73 -3.26 -13.08
CA LYS A 31 -2.83 -3.60 -13.99
C LYS A 31 -3.23 -2.40 -14.85
N GLU A 32 -3.40 -1.22 -14.24
CA GLU A 32 -3.73 0.01 -14.95
C GLU A 32 -2.69 0.36 -16.02
N LEU A 33 -1.40 0.15 -15.73
CA LEU A 33 -0.33 0.32 -16.73
C LEU A 33 -0.49 -0.66 -17.91
N ALA A 34 -0.77 -1.94 -17.64
CA ALA A 34 -1.00 -2.93 -18.70
C ALA A 34 -2.21 -2.57 -19.57
N ASP A 35 -3.29 -2.09 -18.95
CA ASP A 35 -4.51 -1.66 -19.64
C ASP A 35 -4.23 -0.43 -20.51
N PHE A 36 -3.49 0.55 -20.00
CA PHE A 36 -3.08 1.74 -20.76
C PHE A 36 -2.21 1.38 -21.98
N ILE A 37 -1.20 0.52 -21.82
CA ILE A 37 -0.32 0.12 -22.92
C ILE A 37 -1.11 -0.67 -23.97
N ARG A 38 -2.12 -1.44 -23.56
CA ARG A 38 -3.01 -2.15 -24.48
C ARG A 38 -3.81 -1.19 -25.35
N GLU A 39 -4.41 -0.17 -24.76
CA GLU A 39 -5.13 0.87 -25.51
C GLU A 39 -4.19 1.61 -26.48
N ARG A 40 -2.96 1.94 -26.03
CA ARG A 40 -1.94 2.50 -26.93
C ARG A 40 -1.66 1.56 -28.11
N ALA A 41 -1.46 0.27 -27.87
CA ALA A 41 -1.17 -0.70 -28.92
C ALA A 41 -2.33 -0.80 -29.93
N THR A 42 -3.58 -0.74 -29.48
CA THR A 42 -4.78 -0.71 -30.34
C THR A 42 -4.85 0.54 -31.22
N ILE A 43 -4.47 1.71 -30.70
CA ILE A 43 -4.38 2.95 -31.47
C ILE A 43 -3.31 2.82 -32.57
N GLU A 44 -2.11 2.35 -32.20
CA GLU A 44 -1.00 2.16 -33.15
C GLU A 44 -1.36 1.14 -34.25
N GLU A 45 -2.05 0.06 -33.91
CA GLU A 45 -2.50 -0.94 -34.88
C GLU A 45 -3.55 -0.36 -35.85
N THR A 46 -4.46 0.45 -35.34
CA THR A 46 -5.46 1.15 -36.17
C THR A 46 -4.79 2.11 -37.14
N TYR A 47 -3.79 2.87 -36.67
CA TYR A 47 -3.01 3.78 -37.52
C TYR A 47 -2.23 3.02 -38.60
N SER A 48 -1.57 1.92 -38.23
CA SER A 48 -0.87 1.06 -39.18
C SER A 48 -1.81 0.55 -40.28
N LYS A 49 -2.99 0.05 -39.92
CA LYS A 49 -4.01 -0.42 -40.88
C LYS A 49 -4.52 0.72 -41.79
N ALA A 50 -4.69 1.93 -41.26
CA ALA A 50 -5.10 3.09 -42.05
C ALA A 50 -4.02 3.48 -43.06
N MET A 51 -2.75 3.50 -42.65
CA MET A 51 -1.61 3.78 -43.54
C MET A 51 -1.44 2.71 -44.63
N ALA A 52 -1.64 1.43 -44.29
CA ALA A 52 -1.63 0.35 -45.28
C ALA A 52 -2.74 0.49 -46.32
N LYS A 53 -3.95 0.92 -45.89
CA LYS A 53 -5.05 1.25 -46.83
C LYS A 53 -4.69 2.43 -47.73
N LEU A 54 -4.05 3.47 -47.19
CA LEU A 54 -3.60 4.63 -47.96
C LEU A 54 -2.53 4.25 -49.01
N SER A 55 -1.58 3.39 -48.63
CA SER A 55 -0.62 2.79 -49.57
C SER A 55 -1.32 2.09 -50.72
N LYS A 56 -2.31 1.23 -50.42
CA LYS A 56 -3.10 0.53 -51.45
C LYS A 56 -3.88 1.48 -52.36
N LEU A 57 -4.37 2.60 -51.83
CA LEU A 57 -5.04 3.63 -52.63
C LEU A 57 -4.06 4.28 -53.62
N ALA A 58 -2.84 4.60 -53.18
CA ALA A 58 -1.81 5.15 -54.05
C ALA A 58 -1.42 4.18 -55.19
N SER A 59 -1.45 2.86 -54.94
CA SER A 59 -1.25 1.85 -56.00
C SER A 59 -2.31 1.87 -57.10
N ASN A 60 -3.51 2.41 -56.81
CA ASN A 60 -4.61 2.53 -57.76
C ASN A 60 -4.62 3.89 -58.49
N GLY A 61 -3.59 4.73 -58.32
CA GLY A 61 -3.45 5.99 -59.03
C GLY A 61 -3.35 5.83 -60.55
N THR A 62 -3.66 6.89 -61.30
CA THR A 62 -3.60 6.84 -62.77
C THR A 62 -2.18 6.48 -63.24
N PRO A 63 -2.02 5.45 -64.10
CA PRO A 63 -0.70 5.07 -64.63
C PRO A 63 -0.25 5.99 -65.77
N MET A 64 -1.11 6.92 -66.20
CA MET A 64 -0.84 7.83 -67.32
C MET A 64 -0.45 9.22 -66.84
N GLY A 65 0.40 9.89 -67.63
CA GLY A 65 0.83 11.26 -67.39
C GLY A 65 2.16 11.37 -66.64
N THR A 66 2.76 12.55 -66.69
CA THR A 66 4.09 12.83 -66.09
C THR A 66 4.10 12.73 -64.57
N PHE A 67 2.94 12.74 -63.92
CA PHE A 67 2.79 12.57 -62.46
C PHE A 67 2.76 11.09 -62.03
N ALA A 68 2.51 10.14 -62.94
CA ALA A 68 2.31 8.73 -62.59
C ALA A 68 3.43 8.12 -61.71
N PRO A 69 4.74 8.39 -61.94
CA PRO A 69 5.80 7.88 -61.09
C PRO A 69 5.77 8.39 -59.63
N LEU A 70 5.11 9.53 -59.37
CA LEU A 70 5.03 10.09 -58.02
C LEU A 70 4.05 9.30 -57.12
N TRP A 71 3.06 8.61 -57.69
CA TRP A 71 2.19 7.71 -56.92
C TRP A 71 2.96 6.58 -56.25
N GLU A 72 4.01 6.08 -56.91
CA GLU A 72 4.89 5.05 -56.35
C GLU A 72 5.63 5.55 -55.11
N VAL A 73 6.04 6.83 -55.09
CA VAL A 73 6.66 7.47 -53.93
C VAL A 73 5.70 7.47 -52.75
N PHE A 74 4.44 7.90 -52.96
CA PHE A 74 3.41 7.91 -51.91
C PHE A 74 3.08 6.50 -51.40
N ARG A 75 3.03 5.52 -52.30
CA ARG A 75 2.79 4.11 -51.95
C ARG A 75 3.88 3.61 -51.02
N VAL A 76 5.15 3.72 -51.43
CA VAL A 76 6.29 3.22 -50.66
C VAL A 76 6.43 3.96 -49.32
N SER A 77 6.25 5.28 -49.28
CA SER A 77 6.33 6.03 -48.02
C SER A 77 5.23 5.63 -47.04
N SER A 78 3.99 5.47 -47.54
CA SER A 78 2.84 5.07 -46.73
C SER A 78 2.98 3.64 -46.20
N ASP A 79 3.50 2.73 -47.02
CA ASP A 79 3.78 1.34 -46.64
C ASP A 79 4.84 1.26 -45.54
N LYS A 80 5.96 1.96 -45.72
CA LYS A 80 7.02 2.02 -44.70
C LYS A 80 6.51 2.58 -43.37
N LEU A 81 5.70 3.64 -43.41
CA LEU A 81 5.11 4.20 -42.18
C LEU A 81 4.16 3.20 -41.52
N ALA A 82 3.31 2.50 -42.30
CA ALA A 82 2.44 1.44 -41.78
C ALA A 82 3.24 0.36 -41.05
N LEU A 83 4.40 -0.05 -41.61
CA LEU A 83 5.29 -1.04 -41.00
C LEU A 83 5.93 -0.53 -39.71
N CYS A 84 6.35 0.74 -39.64
CA CYS A 84 6.88 1.33 -38.41
C CYS A 84 5.87 1.27 -37.25
N HIS A 85 4.60 1.63 -37.52
CA HIS A 85 3.54 1.56 -36.52
C HIS A 85 3.21 0.11 -36.13
N LEU A 86 3.23 -0.83 -37.09
CA LEU A 86 3.03 -2.25 -36.80
C LEU A 86 4.14 -2.81 -35.90
N GLU A 87 5.38 -2.42 -36.16
CA GLU A 87 6.53 -2.82 -35.35
C GLU A 87 6.43 -2.26 -33.93
N LEU A 88 5.97 -1.01 -33.78
CA LEU A 88 5.67 -0.43 -32.47
C LEU A 88 4.58 -1.21 -31.74
N THR A 89 3.46 -1.55 -32.40
CA THR A 89 2.41 -2.40 -31.81
C THR A 89 2.97 -3.71 -31.27
N ARG A 90 3.85 -4.39 -32.02
CA ARG A 90 4.49 -5.65 -31.57
C ARG A 90 5.33 -5.45 -30.31
N LYS A 91 6.17 -4.41 -30.28
CA LYS A 91 6.97 -4.07 -29.10
C LYS A 91 6.11 -3.75 -27.88
N LEU A 92 5.02 -3.02 -28.05
CA LEU A 92 4.06 -2.75 -26.99
C LEU A 92 3.40 -4.04 -26.48
N GLN A 93 3.07 -4.98 -27.38
CA GLN A 93 2.52 -6.29 -26.99
C GLN A 93 3.53 -7.12 -26.18
N ASP A 94 4.81 -7.07 -26.53
CA ASP A 94 5.86 -7.74 -25.74
C ASP A 94 6.04 -7.07 -24.38
N LEU A 95 6.03 -5.74 -24.31
CA LEU A 95 6.07 -5.01 -23.05
C LEU A 95 4.86 -5.35 -22.15
N ILE A 96 3.66 -5.50 -22.71
CA ILE A 96 2.48 -5.94 -21.94
C ILE A 96 2.73 -7.30 -21.28
N LYS A 97 3.39 -8.25 -21.97
CA LYS A 97 3.73 -9.55 -21.36
C LYS A 97 4.66 -9.39 -20.17
N ASP A 98 5.64 -8.50 -20.26
CA ASP A 98 6.56 -8.19 -19.16
C ASP A 98 5.84 -7.56 -17.97
N VAL A 99 4.94 -6.60 -18.22
CA VAL A 99 4.11 -5.99 -17.17
C VAL A 99 3.23 -7.03 -16.47
N LEU A 100 2.59 -7.92 -17.24
CA LEU A 100 1.72 -8.97 -16.69
C LEU A 100 2.52 -9.99 -15.86
N ARG A 101 3.70 -10.40 -16.34
CA ARG A 101 4.61 -11.28 -15.58
C ARG A 101 4.99 -10.64 -14.24
N TYR A 102 5.36 -9.37 -14.26
CA TYR A 102 5.64 -8.64 -13.02
C TYR A 102 4.43 -8.59 -12.09
N GLY A 103 3.22 -8.37 -12.63
CA GLY A 103 1.97 -8.43 -11.85
C GLY A 103 1.75 -9.76 -11.13
N GLU A 104 2.05 -10.89 -11.77
CA GLU A 104 1.96 -12.21 -11.13
C GLU A 104 2.98 -12.40 -10.00
N GLU A 105 4.23 -11.96 -10.20
CA GLU A 105 5.28 -11.98 -9.18
C GLU A 105 4.92 -11.08 -7.98
N GLN A 106 4.34 -9.92 -8.27
CA GLN A 106 3.85 -8.98 -7.26
C GLN A 106 2.74 -9.63 -6.41
N LEU A 107 1.77 -10.31 -7.03
CA LEU A 107 0.70 -11.02 -6.30
C LEU A 107 1.26 -12.08 -5.33
N LYS A 108 2.27 -12.85 -5.75
CA LYS A 108 2.94 -13.84 -4.87
C LYS A 108 3.62 -13.17 -3.68
N THR A 109 4.35 -12.08 -3.94
CA THR A 109 5.04 -11.29 -2.90
C THR A 109 4.04 -10.69 -1.90
N HIS A 110 2.91 -10.18 -2.38
CA HIS A 110 1.85 -9.65 -1.52
C HIS A 110 1.19 -10.70 -0.65
N LYS A 111 0.95 -11.91 -1.19
CA LYS A 111 0.41 -13.02 -0.41
C LYS A 111 1.33 -13.36 0.76
N LYS A 112 2.64 -13.49 0.49
CA LYS A 112 3.65 -13.74 1.52
C LYS A 112 3.69 -12.61 2.55
N CYS A 113 3.73 -11.36 2.10
CA CYS A 113 3.72 -10.21 3.00
C CYS A 113 2.50 -10.22 3.92
N LYS A 114 1.30 -10.50 3.38
CA LYS A 114 0.07 -10.58 4.18
C LYS A 114 0.20 -11.57 5.33
N GLU A 115 0.77 -12.76 5.08
CA GLU A 115 0.97 -13.79 6.10
C GLU A 115 1.98 -13.34 7.17
N GLU A 116 3.06 -12.67 6.76
CA GLU A 116 4.13 -12.21 7.66
C GLU A 116 3.71 -11.05 8.57
N VAL A 117 2.78 -10.20 8.13
CA VAL A 117 2.35 -8.99 8.87
C VAL A 117 1.11 -9.20 9.76
N VAL A 118 0.52 -10.40 9.77
CA VAL A 118 -0.63 -10.72 10.66
C VAL A 118 -0.28 -10.44 12.12
N GLY A 119 0.92 -10.80 12.56
CA GLY A 119 1.35 -10.59 13.94
C GLY A 119 1.41 -9.11 14.35
N THR A 120 1.65 -8.20 13.40
CA THR A 120 1.61 -6.76 13.65
C THR A 120 0.18 -6.28 13.83
N LEU A 121 -0.77 -6.79 13.04
CA LEU A 121 -2.19 -6.48 13.21
C LEU A 121 -2.71 -6.93 14.58
N ASP A 122 -2.33 -8.13 15.01
CA ASP A 122 -2.69 -8.63 16.34
C ASP A 122 -2.12 -7.73 17.44
N ALA A 123 -0.85 -7.30 17.31
CA ALA A 123 -0.23 -6.39 18.27
C ALA A 123 -0.93 -5.02 18.34
N VAL A 124 -1.39 -4.48 17.20
CA VAL A 124 -2.21 -3.24 17.15
C VAL A 124 -3.51 -3.43 17.92
N GLN A 125 -4.21 -4.56 17.72
CA GLN A 125 -5.47 -4.85 18.41
C GLN A 125 -5.29 -5.01 19.92
N VAL A 126 -4.25 -5.75 20.34
CA VAL A 126 -3.91 -5.94 21.75
C VAL A 126 -3.59 -4.59 22.39
N LEU A 127 -2.73 -3.79 21.77
CA LEU A 127 -2.37 -2.46 22.27
C LEU A 127 -3.60 -1.55 22.39
N SER A 128 -4.48 -1.55 21.39
CA SER A 128 -5.74 -0.79 21.43
C SER A 128 -6.61 -1.19 22.63
N GLY A 129 -6.81 -2.49 22.85
CA GLY A 129 -7.59 -3.01 23.96
C GLY A 129 -7.03 -2.61 25.33
N VAL A 130 -5.73 -2.78 25.56
CA VAL A 130 -5.11 -2.40 26.84
C VAL A 130 -5.06 -0.89 27.04
N SER A 131 -4.91 -0.10 25.96
CA SER A 131 -4.93 1.37 26.00
C SER A 131 -6.28 1.91 26.46
N GLN A 132 -7.39 1.26 26.10
CA GLN A 132 -8.73 1.65 26.56
C GLN A 132 -9.01 1.30 28.02
N LEU A 133 -8.37 0.24 28.54
CA LEU A 133 -8.56 -0.23 29.92
C LEU A 133 -7.72 0.55 30.94
N LEU A 134 -6.55 1.03 30.53
CA LEU A 134 -5.61 1.71 31.42
C LEU A 134 -6.21 2.98 32.10
N PRO A 135 -6.89 3.89 31.38
CA PRO A 135 -7.54 5.05 32.00
C PRO A 135 -8.61 4.66 33.03
N LYS A 136 -9.40 3.61 32.75
CA LYS A 136 -10.45 3.13 33.67
C LYS A 136 -9.85 2.57 34.97
N SER A 137 -8.75 1.84 34.85
CA SER A 137 -8.00 1.32 36.01
C SER A 137 -7.41 2.46 36.84
N ARG A 138 -6.90 3.51 36.19
CA ARG A 138 -6.37 4.72 36.83
C ARG A 138 -7.46 5.49 37.56
N GLU A 139 -8.59 5.72 36.90
CA GLU A 139 -9.75 6.42 37.49
C GLU A 139 -10.30 5.67 38.70
N ASN A 140 -10.46 4.34 38.61
CA ASN A 140 -10.88 3.53 39.76
C ASN A 140 -9.92 3.67 40.95
N TYR A 141 -8.60 3.64 40.72
CA TYR A 141 -7.62 3.86 41.79
C TYR A 141 -7.76 5.25 42.43
N LEU A 142 -7.85 6.30 41.63
CA LEU A 142 -8.03 7.68 42.13
C LEU A 142 -9.31 7.83 42.96
N ASN A 143 -10.42 7.24 42.50
CA ASN A 143 -11.68 7.23 43.26
C ASN A 143 -11.54 6.51 44.61
N ARG A 144 -10.80 5.40 44.68
CA ARG A 144 -10.53 4.72 45.96
C ARG A 144 -9.66 5.56 46.91
N CYS A 145 -8.66 6.27 46.38
CA CYS A 145 -7.85 7.20 47.17
C CYS A 145 -8.71 8.34 47.75
N MET A 146 -9.59 8.93 46.94
CA MET A 146 -10.51 9.98 47.40
C MET A 146 -11.47 9.49 48.48
N ASP A 147 -12.06 8.30 48.31
CA ASP A 147 -12.93 7.68 49.31
C ASP A 147 -12.19 7.46 50.64
N GLN A 148 -10.95 6.97 50.58
CA GLN A 148 -10.11 6.74 51.77
C GLN A 148 -9.78 8.05 52.49
N GLU A 149 -9.44 9.10 51.74
CA GLU A 149 -9.16 10.44 52.29
C GLU A 149 -10.40 11.04 52.96
N ARG A 150 -11.59 10.87 52.36
CA ARG A 150 -12.87 11.32 52.94
C ARG A 150 -13.14 10.64 54.29
N LEU A 151 -13.07 9.31 54.34
CA LEU A 151 -13.31 8.56 55.58
C LEU A 151 -12.30 8.91 56.69
N ARG A 152 -11.06 9.23 56.32
CA ARG A 152 -10.05 9.71 57.26
C ARG A 152 -10.40 11.07 57.88
N ARG A 153 -11.07 11.96 57.13
CA ARG A 153 -11.51 13.28 57.62
C ARG A 153 -12.78 13.22 58.46
N GLU A 154 -13.66 12.27 58.18
CA GLU A 154 -14.95 12.09 58.87
C GLU A 154 -14.81 11.37 60.23
N SER A 155 -13.59 11.04 60.68
CA SER A 155 -13.32 10.33 61.94
C SER A 155 -14.13 9.02 62.08
N THR A 156 -14.21 8.26 60.99
CA THR A 156 -14.96 7.01 60.92
C THR A 156 -14.30 5.88 61.74
N SER A 157 -15.05 4.82 62.07
CA SER A 157 -14.55 3.65 62.79
C SER A 157 -13.30 3.04 62.13
N GLN A 158 -12.35 2.58 62.94
CA GLN A 158 -11.13 1.89 62.49
C GLN A 158 -11.44 0.74 61.50
N LYS A 159 -12.50 -0.02 61.76
CA LYS A 159 -12.94 -1.13 60.89
C LYS A 159 -13.32 -0.66 59.48
N GLU A 160 -13.88 0.52 59.34
CA GLU A 160 -14.25 1.09 58.04
C GLU A 160 -13.03 1.68 57.32
N MET A 161 -12.09 2.25 58.07
CA MET A 161 -10.79 2.68 57.54
C MET A 161 -9.98 1.51 56.97
N ASP A 162 -9.84 0.41 57.72
CA ASP A 162 -9.10 -0.79 57.26
C ASP A 162 -9.71 -1.39 55.98
N LYS A 163 -11.05 -1.35 55.88
CA LYS A 163 -11.79 -1.79 54.68
C LYS A 163 -11.53 -0.89 53.48
N ALA A 164 -11.47 0.42 53.68
CA ALA A 164 -11.16 1.39 52.62
C ALA A 164 -9.71 1.22 52.14
N GLU A 165 -8.75 1.09 53.06
CA GLU A 165 -7.34 0.85 52.75
C GLU A 165 -7.16 -0.45 51.93
N THR A 166 -7.83 -1.53 52.33
CA THR A 166 -7.81 -2.80 51.58
C THR A 166 -8.31 -2.63 50.15
N LYS A 167 -9.37 -1.84 49.93
CA LYS A 167 -9.91 -1.55 48.58
C LYS A 167 -8.93 -0.71 47.76
N THR A 168 -8.32 0.32 48.36
CA THR A 168 -7.30 1.15 47.71
C THR A 168 -6.10 0.31 47.29
N LYS A 169 -5.60 -0.56 48.17
CA LYS A 169 -4.49 -1.47 47.88
C LYS A 169 -4.80 -2.40 46.70
N LYS A 170 -5.99 -3.01 46.68
CA LYS A 170 -6.44 -3.83 45.54
C LYS A 170 -6.54 -3.04 44.23
N ALA A 171 -7.03 -1.80 44.29
CA ALA A 171 -7.09 -0.94 43.12
C ALA A 171 -5.70 -0.53 42.61
N ALA A 172 -4.75 -0.28 43.52
CA ALA A 172 -3.35 -0.01 43.18
C ALA A 172 -2.68 -1.21 42.49
N GLU A 173 -2.87 -2.42 43.02
CA GLU A 173 -2.38 -3.66 42.41
C GLU A 173 -3.03 -3.93 41.03
N SER A 174 -4.30 -3.60 40.86
CA SER A 174 -4.98 -3.65 39.55
C SER A 174 -4.36 -2.66 38.56
N LEU A 175 -4.14 -1.40 38.97
CA LEU A 175 -3.52 -0.38 38.14
C LEU A 175 -2.10 -0.78 37.72
N ARG A 176 -1.30 -1.28 38.67
CA ARG A 176 0.05 -1.78 38.39
C ARG A 176 0.04 -2.87 37.32
N ARG A 177 -0.84 -3.87 37.44
CA ARG A 177 -0.98 -4.93 36.42
C ARG A 177 -1.46 -4.39 35.07
N SER A 178 -2.34 -3.38 35.06
CA SER A 178 -2.76 -2.71 33.82
C SER A 178 -1.59 -1.98 33.13
N VAL A 179 -0.74 -1.29 33.90
CA VAL A 179 0.47 -0.61 33.38
C VAL A 179 1.46 -1.63 32.82
N GLU A 180 1.74 -2.72 33.54
CA GLU A 180 2.65 -3.79 33.08
C GLU A 180 2.16 -4.41 31.77
N LYS A 181 0.85 -4.70 31.65
CA LYS A 181 0.24 -5.20 30.40
C LYS A 181 0.34 -4.20 29.26
N TYR A 182 0.07 -2.92 29.52
CA TYR A 182 0.19 -1.87 28.53
C TYR A 182 1.62 -1.75 28.01
N ASN A 183 2.61 -1.69 28.90
CA ASN A 183 4.02 -1.57 28.52
C ASN A 183 4.50 -2.77 27.69
N SER A 184 4.08 -3.99 28.07
CA SER A 184 4.39 -5.21 27.31
C SER A 184 3.77 -5.18 25.90
N ALA A 185 2.48 -4.87 25.79
CA ALA A 185 1.80 -4.73 24.50
C ALA A 185 2.40 -3.63 23.63
N ARG A 186 2.81 -2.52 24.24
CA ARG A 186 3.45 -1.41 23.56
C ARG A 186 4.81 -1.79 22.98
N ALA A 187 5.66 -2.47 23.75
CA ALA A 187 6.96 -2.94 23.28
C ALA A 187 6.82 -3.93 22.10
N ASP A 188 5.89 -4.88 22.20
CA ASP A 188 5.60 -5.85 21.13
C ASP A 188 5.10 -5.13 19.85
N PHE A 189 4.19 -4.17 20.00
CA PHE A 189 3.72 -3.34 18.89
C PHE A 189 4.83 -2.52 18.25
N GLU A 190 5.63 -1.79 19.04
CA GLU A 190 6.69 -0.92 18.51
C GLU A 190 7.70 -1.73 17.69
N GLN A 191 8.11 -2.91 18.18
CA GLN A 191 9.00 -3.80 17.44
C GLN A 191 8.36 -4.27 16.12
N LYS A 192 7.16 -4.86 16.20
CA LYS A 192 6.48 -5.45 15.01
C LYS A 192 6.04 -4.41 14.00
N MET A 193 5.70 -3.21 14.45
CA MET A 193 5.31 -2.10 13.58
C MET A 193 6.53 -1.57 12.83
N LEU A 194 7.68 -1.43 13.48
CA LEU A 194 8.92 -1.04 12.82
C LEU A 194 9.33 -2.06 11.75
N ASP A 195 9.30 -3.35 12.08
CA ASP A 195 9.63 -4.42 11.14
C ASP A 195 8.69 -4.42 9.92
N SER A 196 7.38 -4.23 10.15
CA SER A 196 6.40 -4.11 9.07
C SER A 196 6.60 -2.85 8.24
N ALA A 197 6.87 -1.69 8.86
CA ALA A 197 7.09 -0.44 8.16
C ALA A 197 8.32 -0.50 7.23
N LEU A 198 9.42 -1.09 7.72
CA LEU A 198 10.61 -1.34 6.91
C LEU A 198 10.32 -2.26 5.72
N ARG A 199 9.56 -3.33 5.96
CA ARG A 199 9.17 -4.27 4.91
C ARG A 199 8.30 -3.60 3.85
N PHE A 200 7.29 -2.84 4.26
CA PHE A 200 6.42 -2.10 3.35
C PHE A 200 7.19 -1.09 2.52
N GLN A 201 8.15 -0.37 3.11
CA GLN A 201 9.00 0.56 2.36
C GLN A 201 9.85 -0.17 1.32
N ALA A 202 10.50 -1.28 1.69
CA ALA A 202 11.31 -2.06 0.76
C ALA A 202 10.48 -2.63 -0.41
N MET A 203 9.24 -3.05 -0.14
CA MET A 203 8.30 -3.47 -1.17
C MET A 203 7.95 -2.33 -2.11
N GLU A 204 7.62 -1.15 -1.58
CA GLU A 204 7.26 0.02 -2.38
C GLU A 204 8.43 0.52 -3.23
N GLU A 205 9.64 0.60 -2.66
CA GLU A 205 10.86 0.96 -3.40
C GLU A 205 11.16 -0.02 -4.53
N THR A 206 10.99 -1.32 -4.27
CA THR A 206 11.16 -2.36 -5.29
C THR A 206 10.11 -2.26 -6.37
N HIS A 207 8.86 -1.98 -6.00
CA HIS A 207 7.75 -1.78 -6.92
C HIS A 207 8.01 -0.59 -7.85
N LEU A 208 8.30 0.58 -7.27
CA LEU A 208 8.57 1.81 -8.03
C LEU A 208 9.79 1.66 -8.95
N ARG A 209 10.83 0.94 -8.52
CA ARG A 209 12.01 0.66 -9.34
C ARG A 209 11.65 -0.20 -10.57
N HIS A 210 10.87 -1.25 -10.38
CA HIS A 210 10.40 -2.10 -11.48
C HIS A 210 9.47 -1.34 -12.43
N MET A 211 8.50 -0.60 -11.90
CA MET A 211 7.58 0.21 -12.70
C MET A 211 8.32 1.26 -13.53
N LYS A 212 9.32 1.93 -12.96
CA LYS A 212 10.20 2.85 -13.72
C LYS A 212 10.96 2.14 -14.83
N ALA A 213 11.45 0.92 -14.61
CA ALA A 213 12.14 0.17 -15.65
C ALA A 213 11.19 -0.20 -16.80
N LEU A 214 9.97 -0.64 -16.49
CA LEU A 214 8.93 -0.93 -17.50
C LEU A 214 8.56 0.33 -18.29
N LEU A 215 8.43 1.47 -17.61
CA LEU A 215 8.20 2.77 -18.26
C LEU A 215 9.39 3.24 -19.11
N GLY A 216 10.62 2.86 -18.74
CA GLY A 216 11.81 3.15 -19.56
C GLY A 216 11.89 2.30 -20.83
N SER A 217 11.23 1.14 -20.85
CA SER A 217 11.10 0.27 -22.02
C SER A 217 9.94 0.67 -22.95
N TYR A 218 9.01 1.50 -22.47
CA TYR A 218 7.89 2.05 -23.25
C TYR A 218 8.34 3.21 -24.14
#